data_AF-A0A920RMF7-F1
#
_entry.id   AF-A0A920RMF7-F1
#
_cell.length_a   1.000
_cell.length_b   1.000
_cell.length_c   1.000
_cell.angle_alpha   90.00
_cell.angle_beta   90.00
_cell.angle_gamma   90.00
#
_symmetry.space_group_name_H-M   'P 1'
#
loop_
_entity.id
_entity.type
_entity.pdbx_description
1 polymer ?
#
loop_
_entity_poly.entity_id
_entity_poly.type
_entity_poly.pdbx_seq_one_letter_code
_entity_poly.pdbx_strand_id
1 'polypeptide(L)'
;MKSVRLWGINVASCDGLPSVVVFGKNKKDVDQLNSKLSGVIWDETLAGKFIYASTTKFADLKMVSGATMKPGILVIEPGVYGMSGRMIKMIGASVSRQDLKRDLVVAADTFTRRSKSHGLHVRNGRRGGKTWKTEVPVPNRVRSRRRKR
;
A
#
# COMPACT_ATOMS: atom_id res chain seq x y z
N MET A 1 14.59 11.77 9.15
CA MET A 1 13.52 11.28 8.25
C MET A 1 12.27 11.03 9.07
N LYS A 2 11.23 11.86 8.91
CA LYS A 2 9.95 11.71 9.61
C LYS A 2 9.31 10.37 9.20
N SER A 3 8.75 9.63 10.16
CA SER A 3 8.00 8.40 9.90
C SER A 3 6.76 8.75 9.09
N VAL A 4 6.89 8.69 7.77
CA VAL A 4 5.76 8.67 6.85
C VAL A 4 5.07 7.35 7.12
N ARG A 5 4.11 7.35 8.07
CA ARG A 5 3.12 6.28 8.24
C ARG A 5 2.71 5.82 6.85
N LEU A 6 2.88 4.53 6.55
CA LEU A 6 2.52 3.83 5.31
C LEU A 6 1.44 4.52 4.43
N TRP A 7 1.83 5.60 3.74
CA TRP A 7 1.02 6.24 2.71
C TRP A 7 0.70 5.21 1.62
N GLY A 8 1.64 4.28 1.37
CA GLY A 8 1.47 3.17 0.44
C GLY A 8 0.20 2.34 0.67
N ILE A 9 -0.15 1.96 1.91
CA ILE A 9 -1.33 1.12 2.17
C ILE A 9 -2.63 1.92 2.09
N ASN A 10 -2.62 3.17 2.55
CA ASN A 10 -3.80 4.03 2.44
C ASN A 10 -4.11 4.35 0.98
N VAL A 11 -3.10 4.78 0.22
CA VAL A 11 -3.22 5.09 -1.21
C VAL A 11 -3.59 3.83 -1.99
N ALA A 12 -2.92 2.70 -1.75
CA ALA A 12 -3.27 1.41 -2.35
C ALA A 12 -4.73 1.01 -2.06
N SER A 13 -5.21 1.23 -0.83
CA SER A 13 -6.62 1.02 -0.50
C SER A 13 -7.55 1.97 -1.28
N CYS A 14 -7.21 3.26 -1.36
CA CYS A 14 -8.03 4.26 -2.05
C CYS A 14 -8.15 3.96 -3.55
N ASP A 15 -7.04 3.61 -4.19
CA ASP A 15 -7.00 3.26 -5.61
C ASP A 15 -7.54 1.84 -5.87
N GLY A 16 -7.56 1.01 -4.82
CA GLY A 16 -7.92 -0.39 -4.91
C GLY A 16 -6.87 -1.16 -5.71
N LEU A 17 -5.60 -0.86 -5.48
CA LEU A 17 -4.45 -1.53 -6.12
C LEU A 17 -3.62 -2.26 -5.06
N PRO A 18 -2.92 -3.34 -5.40
CA PRO A 18 -1.96 -3.97 -4.50
C PRO A 18 -0.77 -3.03 -4.24
N SER A 19 -0.16 -3.16 -3.06
CA SER A 19 1.05 -2.38 -2.70
C SER A 19 2.29 -3.27 -2.70
N VAL A 20 3.37 -2.79 -3.30
CA VAL A 20 4.69 -3.42 -3.24
C VAL A 20 5.55 -2.61 -2.27
N VAL A 21 6.01 -3.27 -1.20
CA VAL A 21 6.84 -2.66 -0.17
C VAL A 21 8.21 -3.30 -0.15
N VAL A 22 9.25 -2.50 -0.35
CA VAL A 22 10.64 -2.92 -0.21
C VAL A 22 11.06 -2.78 1.25
N PHE A 23 11.46 -3.90 1.86
CA PHE A 23 11.99 -3.93 3.21
C PHE A 23 13.48 -4.29 3.20
N GLY A 24 14.29 -3.45 3.83
CA GLY A 24 15.74 -3.68 4.00
C GLY A 24 16.19 -3.30 5.40
N LYS A 25 17.24 -3.95 5.91
CA LYS A 25 17.79 -3.62 7.23
C LYS A 25 18.49 -2.25 7.19
N ASN A 26 19.17 -1.97 6.09
CA ASN A 26 19.90 -0.73 5.86
C ASN A 26 19.42 0.00 4.60
N LYS A 27 19.69 1.32 4.51
CA LYS A 27 19.35 2.13 3.34
C LYS A 27 19.99 1.59 2.04
N LYS A 28 21.24 1.11 2.12
CA LYS A 28 21.94 0.48 0.98
C LYS A 28 21.19 -0.75 0.44
N ASP A 29 20.63 -1.58 1.33
CA ASP A 29 19.87 -2.76 0.94
C ASP A 29 18.59 -2.37 0.22
N VAL A 30 17.90 -1.35 0.75
CA VAL A 30 16.69 -0.78 0.13
C VAL A 30 17.01 -0.18 -1.24
N ASP A 31 18.10 0.57 -1.38
CA ASP A 31 18.50 1.20 -2.64
C ASP A 31 18.88 0.17 -3.71
N GLN A 32 19.55 -0.92 -3.33
CA GLN A 32 19.84 -2.04 -4.23
C GLN A 32 18.56 -2.76 -4.69
N LEU A 33 17.64 -3.04 -3.76
CA LEU A 33 16.36 -3.68 -4.09
C LEU A 33 15.47 -2.76 -4.93
N ASN A 34 15.45 -1.46 -4.64
CA ASN A 34 14.76 -0.45 -5.44
C ASN A 34 15.35 -0.34 -6.84
N SER A 35 16.68 -0.43 -7.01
CA SER A 35 17.30 -0.42 -8.34
C SER A 35 17.00 -1.69 -9.14
N LYS A 36 16.83 -2.84 -8.47
CA LYS A 36 16.37 -4.07 -9.13
C LYS A 36 14.91 -3.95 -9.56
N LEU A 37 14.06 -3.38 -8.70
CA LEU A 37 12.66 -3.13 -8.99
C LEU A 37 12.49 -2.09 -10.09
N SER A 38 13.24 -0.98 -10.06
CA SER A 38 13.12 0.10 -11.05
C SER A 38 13.28 -0.40 -12.49
N GLY A 39 14.12 -1.41 -12.72
CA GLY A 39 14.26 -2.04 -14.03
C GLY A 39 13.08 -2.91 -14.48
N VAL A 40 12.18 -3.29 -13.57
CA VAL A 40 11.03 -4.18 -13.82
C VAL A 40 9.69 -3.43 -13.73
N ILE A 41 9.60 -2.37 -12.91
CA ILE A 41 8.35 -1.62 -12.68
C ILE A 41 7.87 -0.81 -13.89
N TRP A 42 8.78 -0.41 -14.79
CA TRP A 42 8.47 0.38 -15.99
C TRP A 42 8.02 -0.46 -17.18
N ASP A 43 7.95 -1.78 -17.00
CA ASP A 43 7.36 -2.66 -17.99
C ASP A 43 5.87 -2.31 -18.15
N GLU A 44 5.38 -2.20 -19.38
CA GLU A 44 3.98 -1.84 -19.69
C GLU A 44 2.97 -2.74 -18.96
N THR A 45 3.37 -3.99 -18.69
CA THR A 45 2.54 -4.98 -17.99
C THR A 45 2.33 -4.69 -16.51
N LEU A 46 3.22 -3.92 -15.88
CA LEU A 46 3.27 -3.66 -14.43
C LEU A 46 3.10 -2.18 -14.08
N ALA A 47 3.36 -1.28 -15.02
CA ALA A 47 3.21 0.16 -14.85
C ALA A 47 1.76 0.52 -14.45
N GLY A 48 1.61 1.25 -13.34
CA GLY A 48 0.31 1.70 -12.84
C GLY A 48 -0.56 0.63 -12.16
N LYS A 49 -0.11 -0.63 -12.05
CA LYS A 49 -0.86 -1.70 -11.35
C LYS A 49 -0.54 -1.81 -9.86
N PHE A 50 0.53 -1.17 -9.40
CA PHE A 50 1.01 -1.28 -8.02
C PHE A 50 1.33 0.08 -7.42
N ILE A 51 1.15 0.19 -6.09
CA ILE A 51 1.66 1.30 -5.30
C ILE A 51 2.96 0.89 -4.61
N TYR A 52 4.04 1.58 -4.95
CA TYR A 52 5.38 1.30 -4.44
C TYR A 52 5.67 2.08 -3.16
N ALA A 53 6.26 1.42 -2.18
CA ALA A 53 6.81 2.05 -0.99
C ALA A 53 8.06 1.32 -0.51
N SER A 54 8.86 1.96 0.33
CA SER A 54 10.05 1.36 0.92
C SER A 54 10.15 1.71 2.40
N THR A 55 10.55 0.77 3.24
CA THR A 55 10.79 1.02 4.66
C THR A 55 12.01 0.26 5.19
N THR A 56 12.72 0.88 6.12
CA THR A 56 13.78 0.26 6.93
C THR A 56 13.31 -0.10 8.33
N LYS A 57 12.10 0.34 8.73
CA LYS A 57 11.58 0.17 10.08
C LYS A 57 10.55 -0.94 10.13
N PHE A 58 10.87 -2.01 10.85
CA PHE A 58 9.92 -3.11 11.08
C PHE A 58 8.64 -2.65 11.81
N ALA A 59 8.71 -1.58 12.61
CA ALA A 59 7.54 -1.01 13.28
C ALA A 59 6.43 -0.61 12.30
N ASP A 60 6.79 -0.18 11.08
CA ASP A 60 5.82 0.18 10.05
C ASP A 60 5.10 -1.06 9.52
N LEU A 61 5.77 -2.21 9.48
CA LEU A 61 5.19 -3.48 9.00
C LEU A 61 4.23 -4.14 10.01
N LYS A 62 4.12 -3.65 11.25
CA LYS A 62 3.20 -4.21 12.27
C LYS A 62 1.73 -4.14 11.86
N MET A 63 1.36 -3.22 10.98
CA MET A 63 0.00 -3.09 10.45
C MET A 63 -0.31 -4.09 9.33
N VAL A 64 0.70 -4.86 8.90
CA VAL A 64 0.61 -5.85 7.83
C VAL A 64 0.61 -7.24 8.44
N SER A 65 -0.51 -7.96 8.33
CA SER A 65 -0.59 -9.34 8.79
C SER A 65 0.30 -10.24 7.92
N GLY A 66 1.19 -11.01 8.54
CA GLY A 66 2.14 -11.89 7.85
C GLY A 66 3.50 -11.23 7.55
N ALA A 67 3.73 -9.98 7.99
CA ALA A 67 5.02 -9.32 7.89
C ALA A 67 6.15 -10.11 8.56
N THR A 68 7.24 -10.32 7.83
CA THR A 68 8.46 -10.94 8.37
C THR A 68 9.57 -9.90 8.52
N MET A 69 10.53 -10.16 9.41
CA MET A 69 11.74 -9.34 9.57
C MET A 69 12.82 -9.64 8.50
N LYS A 70 12.49 -10.40 7.46
CA LYS A 70 13.46 -10.77 6.41
C LYS A 70 13.50 -9.67 5.35
N PRO A 71 14.70 -9.16 4.98
CA PRO A 71 14.83 -8.19 3.90
C PRO A 71 14.37 -8.81 2.57
N GLY A 72 13.60 -8.05 1.81
CA GLY A 72 12.95 -8.52 0.58
C GLY A 72 11.85 -7.58 0.09
N ILE A 73 11.15 -8.03 -0.93
CA ILE A 73 10.06 -7.32 -1.57
C ILE A 73 8.75 -7.97 -1.11
N LEU A 74 7.86 -7.18 -0.54
CA LEU A 74 6.61 -7.63 0.04
C LEU A 74 5.46 -7.16 -0.84
N VAL A 75 4.61 -8.08 -1.28
CA VAL A 75 3.35 -7.74 -1.97
C VAL A 75 2.21 -7.81 -0.98
N ILE A 76 1.50 -6.70 -0.84
CA ILE A 76 0.52 -6.46 0.22
C ILE A 76 -0.83 -6.16 -0.41
N GLU A 77 -1.85 -6.90 -0.01
CA GLU A 77 -3.24 -6.54 -0.21
C GLU A 77 -3.62 -5.45 0.80
N PRO A 78 -3.99 -4.25 0.37
CA PRO A 78 -4.50 -3.25 1.30
C PRO A 78 -5.88 -3.67 1.82
N GLY A 79 -6.10 -3.49 3.12
CA GLY A 79 -7.42 -3.62 3.72
C GLY A 79 -8.36 -2.51 3.24
N VAL A 80 -9.66 -2.73 3.41
CA VAL A 80 -10.72 -1.85 2.86
C VAL A 80 -10.59 -0.37 3.25
N TYR A 81 -10.04 -0.07 4.42
CA TYR A 81 -9.89 1.29 4.94
C TYR A 81 -8.43 1.78 4.97
N GLY A 82 -7.50 1.03 4.39
CA GLY A 82 -6.09 1.41 4.33
C GLY A 82 -5.37 1.52 5.69
N MET A 83 -5.98 1.00 6.76
CA MET A 83 -5.41 0.99 8.12
C MET A 83 -4.62 -0.29 8.40
N SER A 84 -4.87 -1.34 7.63
CA SER A 84 -4.22 -2.63 7.73
C SER A 84 -3.97 -3.17 6.33
N GLY A 85 -3.01 -4.07 6.20
CA GLY A 85 -2.79 -4.82 4.97
C GLY A 85 -2.55 -6.30 5.28
N ARG A 86 -2.70 -7.15 4.28
CA ARG A 86 -2.31 -8.56 4.36
C ARG A 86 -1.21 -8.83 3.37
N MET A 87 -0.12 -9.44 3.81
CA MET A 87 0.88 -9.92 2.87
C MET A 87 0.33 -11.08 2.06
N ILE A 88 0.38 -10.96 0.73
CA ILE A 88 0.01 -12.01 -0.20
C ILE A 88 1.25 -12.84 -0.56
N LYS A 89 2.38 -12.15 -0.81
CA LYS A 89 3.62 -12.78 -1.28
C LYS A 89 4.83 -12.05 -0.70
N MET A 90 5.85 -12.83 -0.34
CA MET A 90 7.18 -12.34 -0.03
C MET A 90 8.15 -12.84 -1.11
N ILE A 91 8.89 -11.91 -1.70
CA ILE A 91 9.92 -12.18 -2.70
C ILE A 91 11.27 -11.89 -2.05
N GLY A 92 12.15 -12.89 -2.02
CA GLY A 92 13.47 -12.77 -1.39
C GLY A 92 14.39 -11.79 -2.12
N ALA A 93 15.37 -11.23 -1.40
CA ALA A 93 16.34 -10.29 -1.97
C ALA A 93 17.26 -10.91 -3.07
N SER A 94 17.36 -12.24 -3.09
CA SER A 94 18.19 -13.03 -4.02
C SER A 94 17.48 -13.44 -5.32
N VAL A 95 16.18 -13.13 -5.47
CA VAL A 95 15.39 -13.56 -6.63
C VAL A 95 15.87 -12.88 -7.92
N SER A 96 15.88 -13.61 -9.03
CA SER A 96 16.27 -13.10 -10.35
C SER A 96 15.27 -12.05 -10.85
N ARG A 97 15.68 -11.17 -11.78
CA ARG A 97 14.77 -10.16 -12.36
C ARG A 97 13.58 -10.77 -13.10
N GLN A 98 13.81 -11.90 -13.77
CA GLN A 98 12.77 -12.61 -14.53
C GLN A 98 11.72 -13.22 -13.61
N ASP A 99 12.18 -13.87 -12.53
CA ASP A 99 11.28 -14.46 -11.53
C ASP A 99 10.52 -13.37 -10.76
N LEU A 100 11.17 -12.24 -10.45
CA LEU A 100 10.52 -11.08 -9.85
C LEU A 100 9.39 -10.55 -10.74
N LYS A 101 9.62 -10.40 -12.05
CA LYS A 101 8.58 -9.98 -12.99
C LYS A 101 7.42 -10.96 -13.01
N ARG A 102 7.70 -12.26 -13.09
CA ARG A 102 6.68 -13.31 -13.11
C ARG A 102 5.82 -13.29 -11.84
N ASP A 103 6.45 -13.22 -10.67
CA ASP A 103 5.73 -13.18 -9.39
C ASP A 103 4.87 -11.92 -9.26
N LEU A 104 5.35 -10.77 -9.74
CA LEU A 104 4.58 -9.52 -9.74
C LEU A 104 3.39 -9.59 -10.70
N VAL A 105 3.57 -10.12 -11.91
CA VAL A 105 2.47 -10.30 -12.87
C VAL A 105 1.40 -11.23 -12.29
N VAL A 106 1.80 -12.38 -11.74
CA VAL A 106 0.86 -13.31 -11.09
C VAL A 106 0.11 -12.63 -9.95
N ALA A 107 0.79 -11.83 -9.13
CA ALA A 107 0.16 -11.10 -8.04
C ALA A 107 -0.82 -10.02 -8.54
N ALA A 108 -0.51 -9.34 -9.67
CA ALA A 108 -1.40 -8.37 -10.29
C ALA A 108 -2.67 -9.04 -10.83
N ASP A 109 -2.52 -10.15 -11.53
CA ASP A 109 -3.62 -10.87 -12.19
C ASP A 109 -4.52 -11.57 -11.17
N THR A 110 -3.96 -12.05 -10.05
CA THR A 110 -4.73 -12.64 -8.95
C THR A 110 -5.48 -11.58 -8.13
N PHE A 111 -5.00 -10.33 -8.14
CA PHE A 111 -5.59 -9.28 -7.32
C PHE A 111 -6.92 -8.80 -7.93
N THR A 112 -8.00 -9.03 -7.20
CA THR A 112 -9.33 -8.53 -7.60
C THR A 112 -9.54 -7.12 -7.05
N ARG A 113 -9.65 -6.14 -7.95
CA ARG A 113 -9.96 -4.75 -7.57
C ARG A 113 -11.31 -4.68 -6.88
N ARG A 114 -11.32 -4.16 -5.64
CA ARG A 114 -12.55 -3.94 -4.89
C ARG A 114 -13.24 -2.67 -5.36
N SER A 115 -14.44 -2.80 -5.91
CA SER A 115 -15.29 -1.64 -6.22
C SER A 115 -15.77 -0.98 -4.92
N LYS A 116 -15.61 0.35 -4.82
CA LYS A 116 -16.03 1.14 -3.66
C LYS A 116 -16.98 2.24 -4.09
N SER A 117 -18.17 2.26 -3.52
CA SER A 117 -19.06 3.43 -3.56
C SER A 117 -18.73 4.35 -2.39
N HIS A 118 -18.40 5.62 -2.66
CA HIS A 118 -18.06 6.61 -1.63
C HIS A 118 -19.11 6.67 -0.50
N GLY A 119 -20.39 6.70 -0.87
CA GLY A 119 -21.49 6.82 0.11
C GLY A 119 -21.62 5.59 1.02
N LEU A 120 -21.40 4.38 0.50
CA LEU A 120 -21.41 3.16 1.32
C LEU A 120 -20.12 3.05 2.16
N HIS A 121 -18.98 3.40 1.59
CA HIS A 121 -17.69 3.33 2.24
C HIS A 121 -17.62 4.26 3.47
N VAL A 122 -18.07 5.51 3.34
CA VAL A 122 -18.08 6.47 4.46
C VAL A 122 -19.10 6.06 5.53
N ARG A 123 -20.29 5.59 5.14
CA ARG A 123 -21.30 5.12 6.10
C ARG A 123 -20.82 3.92 6.90
N ASN A 124 -20.23 2.92 6.24
CA ASN A 124 -19.72 1.72 6.87
C ASN A 124 -18.49 2.01 7.74
N GLY A 125 -17.60 2.91 7.29
CA GLY A 125 -16.45 3.36 8.08
C GLY A 125 -16.89 4.05 9.38
N ARG A 126 -17.87 4.95 9.31
CA ARG A 126 -18.43 5.62 10.50
C ARG A 126 -19.15 4.67 11.45
N ARG A 127 -19.99 3.77 10.92
CA ARG A 127 -20.67 2.73 11.73
C ARG A 127 -19.67 1.80 12.42
N GLY A 128 -18.57 1.47 11.75
CA GLY A 128 -17.50 0.63 12.29
C GLY A 128 -16.46 1.36 13.14
N GLY A 129 -16.69 2.63 13.50
CA GLY A 129 -15.76 3.43 14.31
C GLY A 129 -14.39 3.66 13.65
N LYS A 130 -14.26 3.48 12.34
CA LYS A 130 -13.01 3.65 11.60
C LYS A 130 -12.82 5.13 11.29
N THR A 131 -11.91 5.78 12.03
CA THR A 131 -11.55 7.17 11.82
C THR A 131 -10.07 7.31 11.46
N TRP A 132 -9.82 8.12 10.43
CA TRP A 132 -8.46 8.53 10.05
C TRP A 132 -8.21 9.92 10.60
N LYS A 133 -7.13 10.08 11.36
CA LYS A 133 -6.63 11.40 11.74
C LYS A 133 -5.71 11.90 10.63
N THR A 134 -6.14 12.96 9.94
CA THR A 134 -5.31 13.60 8.92
C THR A 134 -4.13 14.31 9.57
N GLU A 135 -2.98 14.28 8.93
CA GLU A 135 -1.80 15.02 9.38
C GLU A 135 -2.01 16.52 9.20
N VAL A 136 -2.60 16.91 8.07
CA VAL A 136 -3.05 18.28 7.82
C VAL A 136 -4.45 18.44 8.42
N PRO A 137 -4.67 19.43 9.33
CA PRO A 137 -6.00 19.72 9.85
C PRO A 137 -6.96 20.05 8.71
N VAL A 138 -8.11 19.38 8.66
CA VAL A 138 -9.15 19.74 7.71
C VAL A 138 -9.83 21.01 8.21
N PRO A 139 -9.89 22.09 7.42
CA PRO A 139 -10.60 23.30 7.82
C PRO A 139 -12.05 22.98 8.17
N ASN A 140 -12.58 23.60 9.22
CA ASN A 140 -13.97 23.43 9.61
C ASN A 140 -14.88 23.91 8.47
N ARG A 141 -15.44 22.96 7.71
CA ARG A 141 -16.45 23.27 6.70
C ARG A 141 -17.76 23.57 7.42
N VAL A 142 -18.10 24.85 7.51
CA VAL A 142 -19.45 25.27 7.86
C VAL A 142 -20.38 24.77 6.75
N ARG A 143 -21.13 23.68 7.01
CA ARG A 143 -22.23 23.30 6.12
C ARG A 143 -23.24 24.43 6.19
N SER A 144 -23.34 25.25 5.15
CA SER A 144 -24.44 26.20 5.04
C SER A 144 -25.73 25.38 5.03
N ARG A 145 -26.51 25.48 6.11
CA ARG A 145 -27.88 24.98 6.16
C ARG A 145 -28.72 25.89 5.26
N ARG A 146 -28.59 25.77 3.94
CA ARG A 146 -29.65 26.23 3.04
C ARG A 146 -30.81 25.24 3.18
N ARG A 147 -31.62 25.44 4.22
CA ARG A 147 -33.03 25.02 4.21
C ARG A 147 -33.67 25.77 3.03
N LYS A 148 -33.90 25.10 1.91
CA LYS A 148 -34.90 25.55 0.95
C LYS A 148 -36.26 25.32 1.64
N ARG A 149 -36.89 26.43 2.06
CA ARG A 149 -38.34 26.52 2.17
C ARG A 149 -38.87 26.85 0.78
#